data_AF-A0A2N1MW38-F1
#
_entry.id   AF-A0A2N1MW38-F1
#
_cell.length_a   1.000
_cell.length_b   1.000
_cell.length_c   1.000
_cell.angle_alpha   90.00
_cell.angle_beta   90.00
_cell.angle_gamma   90.00
#
_symmetry.space_group_name_H-M   'P 1'
#
loop_
_entity.id
_entity.type
_entity.pdbx_description
1 polymer ?
#
loop_
_entity_poly.entity_id
_entity_poly.type
_entity_poly.pdbx_seq_one_letter_code
_entity_poly.pdbx_strand_id
1 'polypeptide(L)'
;MRTQTSLQTSFFATSLLLTGDTSSFSNWPFVKNPALATLMVLFVFLMIIYIINVFITLYGEVNDDDILGAVYKMRAEVISEIELFYLLPSQRRCQEWFPEVLYFDLKLGEAQELIKELISEDKWNTNEFPEMKQPF
;
A
#
# COMPACT_ATOMS: atom_id res chain seq x y z
N MET A 1 26.31 -31.56 22.27
CA MET A 1 25.15 -32.33 21.79
C MET A 1 25.14 -32.26 20.27
N ARG A 2 25.25 -33.39 19.55
CA ARG A 2 25.27 -33.43 18.06
C ARG A 2 23.83 -33.27 17.56
N THR A 3 23.51 -32.17 16.90
CA THR A 3 22.13 -31.79 16.52
C THR A 3 21.80 -32.01 15.04
N GLN A 4 22.61 -32.75 14.28
CA GLN A 4 22.36 -32.98 12.83
C GLN A 4 22.50 -34.45 12.42
N THR A 5 21.80 -35.36 13.11
CA THR A 5 21.75 -36.78 12.70
C THR A 5 20.41 -37.18 12.06
N SER A 6 19.41 -36.30 12.04
CA SER A 6 18.08 -36.59 11.47
C SER A 6 17.56 -35.45 10.58
N LEU A 7 16.73 -35.79 9.58
CA LEU A 7 16.13 -34.80 8.67
C LEU A 7 15.33 -33.72 9.41
N GLN A 8 14.59 -34.11 10.46
CA GLN A 8 13.80 -33.18 11.28
C GLN A 8 14.65 -32.15 12.01
N THR A 9 15.80 -32.57 12.56
CA THR A 9 16.70 -31.66 13.28
C THR A 9 17.45 -30.73 12.32
N SER A 10 17.78 -31.21 11.12
CA SER A 10 18.32 -30.37 10.05
C SER A 10 17.33 -29.31 9.56
N PHE A 11 16.06 -29.70 9.34
CA PHE A 11 14.99 -28.77 8.98
C PHE A 11 14.79 -27.70 10.06
N PHE A 12 14.71 -28.10 11.33
CA PHE A 12 14.56 -27.18 12.45
C PHE A 12 15.76 -26.21 12.59
N ALA A 13 16.98 -26.71 12.43
CA ALA A 13 18.18 -25.88 12.43
C ALA A 13 18.18 -24.86 11.27
N THR A 14 17.64 -25.25 10.11
CA THR A 14 17.52 -24.38 8.94
C THR A 14 16.44 -23.32 9.14
N SER A 15 15.31 -23.65 9.79
CA SER A 15 14.29 -22.66 10.15
C SER A 15 14.81 -21.66 11.20
N LEU A 16 15.61 -22.11 12.18
CA LEU A 16 16.27 -21.21 13.13
C LEU A 16 17.21 -20.23 12.43
N LEU A 17 17.99 -20.75 11.45
CA LEU A 17 18.88 -19.92 10.64
C LEU A 17 18.11 -18.85 9.85
N LEU A 18 16.93 -19.20 9.32
CA LEU A 18 16.07 -18.26 8.59
C LEU A 18 15.61 -17.10 9.48
N THR A 19 15.30 -17.38 10.75
CA THR A 19 14.89 -16.36 11.73
C THR A 19 16.07 -15.60 12.33
N GLY A 20 17.30 -15.83 11.85
CA GLY A 20 18.52 -15.19 12.33
C GLY A 20 19.15 -15.83 13.56
N ASP A 21 18.62 -16.95 14.04
CA ASP A 21 19.15 -17.68 15.18
C ASP A 21 20.23 -18.68 14.75
N THR A 22 21.48 -18.32 15.06
CA THR A 22 22.67 -19.10 14.73
C THR A 22 23.08 -20.06 15.84
N SER A 23 22.31 -20.17 16.94
CA SER A 23 22.62 -21.04 18.08
C SER A 23 22.84 -22.50 17.68
N SER A 24 22.09 -22.97 16.68
CA SER A 24 22.22 -24.31 16.08
C SER A 24 23.58 -24.58 15.42
N PHE A 25 24.32 -23.52 15.07
CA PHE A 25 25.63 -23.57 14.40
C PHE A 25 26.77 -22.98 15.24
N SER A 26 26.47 -22.44 16.42
CA SER A 26 27.44 -21.80 17.34
C SER A 26 28.64 -22.67 17.72
N ASN A 27 28.46 -23.99 17.75
CA ASN A 27 29.48 -24.95 18.17
C ASN A 27 30.37 -25.43 17.01
N TRP A 28 30.22 -24.87 15.80
CA TRP A 28 30.96 -25.28 14.62
C TRP A 28 31.95 -24.20 14.19
N PRO A 29 33.27 -24.50 14.15
CA PRO A 29 34.23 -23.57 13.59
C PRO A 29 34.05 -23.56 12.07
N PHE A 30 33.50 -22.46 11.53
CA PHE A 30 33.37 -22.20 10.09
C PHE A 30 34.67 -22.44 9.31
N VAL A 31 35.81 -22.29 10.00
CA VAL A 31 37.16 -22.53 9.47
C VAL A 31 37.46 -24.00 9.19
N LYS A 32 36.82 -24.97 9.88
CA LYS A 32 37.12 -26.41 9.68
C LYS A 32 36.57 -26.97 8.38
N ASN A 33 35.51 -26.37 7.82
CA ASN A 33 34.79 -26.94 6.67
C ASN A 33 34.36 -25.83 5.71
N PRO A 34 35.24 -25.43 4.77
CA PRO A 34 34.96 -24.32 3.85
C PRO A 34 33.73 -24.58 2.96
N ALA A 35 33.46 -25.83 2.59
CA ALA A 35 32.30 -26.20 1.77
C ALA A 35 30.96 -25.87 2.46
N LEU A 36 30.85 -26.08 3.77
CA LEU A 36 29.63 -25.78 4.53
C LEU A 36 29.43 -24.26 4.67
N ALA A 37 30.51 -23.51 4.88
CA ALA A 37 30.47 -22.06 4.93
C ALA A 37 29.99 -21.48 3.60
N THR A 38 30.52 -21.96 2.47
CA THR A 38 30.05 -21.57 1.13
C THR A 38 28.56 -21.89 0.92
N LEU A 39 28.11 -23.08 1.34
CA LEU A 39 26.70 -23.47 1.24
C LEU A 39 25.78 -22.55 2.05
N MET A 40 26.17 -22.19 3.27
CA MET A 40 25.39 -21.26 4.11
C MET A 40 25.31 -19.86 3.51
N VAL A 41 26.42 -19.33 3.01
CA VAL A 41 26.44 -18.02 2.36
C VAL A 41 25.53 -18.02 1.12
N LEU A 42 25.62 -19.06 0.30
CA LEU A 42 24.77 -19.22 -0.87
C LEU A 42 23.28 -19.35 -0.48
N PHE A 43 22.99 -20.14 0.55
CA PHE A 43 21.63 -20.33 1.06
C PHE A 43 21.02 -19.01 1.54
N VAL A 44 21.72 -18.26 2.40
CA VAL A 44 21.24 -16.96 2.90
C VAL A 44 21.05 -15.97 1.75
N PHE A 45 21.96 -15.95 0.77
CA PHE A 45 21.84 -15.08 -0.42
C PHE A 45 20.57 -15.38 -1.23
N LEU A 46 20.29 -16.66 -1.52
CA LEU A 46 19.08 -17.07 -2.23
C LEU A 46 17.82 -16.77 -1.42
N MET A 47 17.86 -16.98 -0.10
CA MET A 47 16.73 -16.68 0.78
C MET A 47 16.40 -15.19 0.83
N ILE A 48 17.40 -14.30 0.82
CA ILE A 48 17.18 -12.85 0.76
C ILE A 48 16.45 -12.48 -0.53
N ILE A 49 16.91 -12.98 -1.67
CA ILE A 49 16.26 -12.74 -2.98
C ILE A 49 14.82 -13.26 -2.97
N TYR A 50 14.61 -14.48 -2.47
CA TYR A 50 13.29 -15.07 -2.37
C TYR A 50 12.34 -14.24 -1.49
N ILE A 51 12.77 -13.86 -0.29
CA ILE A 51 11.96 -13.08 0.65
C ILE A 51 11.61 -11.71 0.05
N ILE A 52 12.57 -11.03 -0.58
CA ILE A 52 12.30 -9.73 -1.23
C ILE A 52 11.30 -9.89 -2.37
N ASN A 53 11.43 -10.93 -3.21
CA ASN A 53 10.51 -11.16 -4.31
C ASN A 53 9.08 -11.41 -3.81
N VAL A 54 8.91 -12.25 -2.79
CA VAL A 54 7.61 -12.50 -2.17
C VAL A 54 7.05 -11.22 -1.54
N PHE A 55 7.89 -10.43 -0.88
CA PHE A 55 7.49 -9.16 -0.27
C PHE A 55 7.01 -8.15 -1.32
N ILE A 56 7.71 -8.01 -2.45
CA ILE A 56 7.31 -7.13 -3.55
C ILE A 56 5.96 -7.58 -4.13
N THR A 57 5.77 -8.88 -4.35
CA THR A 57 4.50 -9.42 -4.87
C THR A 57 3.36 -9.14 -3.90
N LEU A 58 3.54 -9.42 -2.61
CA LEU A 58 2.51 -9.21 -1.59
C LEU A 58 2.22 -7.71 -1.37
N TYR A 59 3.26 -6.87 -1.40
CA TYR A 59 3.10 -5.43 -1.34
C TYR A 59 2.31 -4.90 -2.54
N GLY A 60 2.62 -5.39 -3.75
CA GLY A 60 1.90 -5.02 -4.96
C GLY A 60 0.42 -5.41 -4.94
N GLU A 61 0.07 -6.55 -4.36
CA GLU A 61 -1.34 -7.00 -4.24
C GLU A 61 -2.14 -6.15 -3.25
N VAL A 62 -1.53 -5.68 -2.16
CA VAL A 62 -2.20 -4.84 -1.15
C VAL A 62 -2.25 -3.37 -1.57
N ASN A 63 -1.35 -2.93 -2.44
CA ASN A 63 -1.25 -1.56 -2.94
C ASN A 63 -2.24 -1.29 -4.09
N ASP A 64 -3.44 -1.84 -4.01
CA ASP A 64 -4.53 -1.62 -4.96
C ASP A 64 -4.64 -0.11 -5.28
N ASP A 65 -4.71 0.24 -6.56
CA ASP A 65 -4.24 1.50 -7.16
C ASP A 65 -4.99 2.78 -6.70
N ASP A 66 -5.94 2.66 -5.77
CA ASP A 66 -6.77 3.74 -5.29
C ASP A 66 -6.32 4.33 -3.94
N ILE A 67 -5.00 4.45 -3.73
CA ILE A 67 -4.45 5.18 -2.57
C ILE A 67 -5.00 6.60 -2.53
N LEU A 68 -5.15 7.24 -3.70
CA LEU A 68 -5.73 8.57 -3.83
C LEU A 68 -7.19 8.59 -3.39
N GLY A 69 -8.04 7.67 -3.88
CA GLY A 69 -9.44 7.58 -3.47
C GLY A 69 -9.60 7.23 -1.99
N ALA A 70 -8.76 6.35 -1.45
CA ALA A 70 -8.73 6.04 -0.01
C ALA A 70 -8.37 7.28 0.82
N VAL A 71 -7.40 8.08 0.37
CA VAL A 71 -7.02 9.35 1.02
C VAL A 71 -8.15 10.38 0.93
N TYR A 72 -8.80 10.53 -0.23
CA TYR A 72 -9.93 11.44 -0.39
C TYR A 72 -11.13 11.04 0.47
N LYS A 73 -11.43 9.73 0.53
CA LYS A 73 -12.48 9.18 1.39
C LYS A 73 -12.20 9.47 2.86
N MET A 74 -10.97 9.22 3.32
CA MET A 74 -10.57 9.51 4.71
C MET A 74 -10.67 11.01 5.01
N ARG A 75 -10.24 11.88 4.08
CA ARG A 75 -10.37 13.34 4.24
C ARG A 75 -11.83 13.78 4.33
N ALA A 76 -12.69 13.25 3.48
CA ALA A 76 -14.12 13.57 3.49
C ALA A 76 -14.79 13.13 4.81
N GLU A 77 -14.45 11.95 5.32
CA GLU A 77 -14.93 11.45 6.60
C GLU A 77 -14.52 12.38 7.76
N VAL A 78 -13.24 12.73 7.84
CA VAL A 78 -12.72 13.67 8.86
C VAL A 78 -13.40 15.04 8.75
N ILE A 79 -13.59 15.58 7.55
CA ILE A 79 -14.28 16.87 7.35
C ILE A 79 -15.74 16.77 7.82
N SER A 80 -16.44 15.69 7.49
CA SER A 80 -17.83 15.48 7.92
C SER A 80 -17.97 15.40 9.44
N GLU A 81 -17.02 14.78 10.13
CA GLU A 81 -17.00 14.72 11.60
C GLU A 81 -16.75 16.10 12.20
N ILE A 82 -15.82 16.87 11.62
CA ILE A 82 -15.56 18.26 12.02
C ILE A 82 -16.81 19.12 11.84
N GLU A 83 -17.50 19.00 10.71
CA GLU A 83 -18.74 19.73 10.43
C GLU A 83 -19.87 19.41 11.41
N LEU A 84 -20.02 18.13 11.79
CA LEU A 84 -21.09 17.68 12.67
C LEU A 84 -20.83 18.09 14.13
N PHE A 85 -19.58 17.95 14.61
CA PHE A 85 -19.26 18.07 16.04
C PHE A 85 -18.61 19.39 16.44
N TYR A 86 -17.90 20.06 15.52
CA TYR A 86 -17.04 21.19 15.87
C TYR A 86 -17.43 22.53 15.22
N LEU A 87 -18.36 22.54 14.25
CA LEU A 87 -18.81 23.78 13.58
C LEU A 87 -20.20 24.26 14.03
N LEU A 88 -20.29 25.55 14.35
CA LEU A 88 -21.57 26.22 14.63
C LEU A 88 -22.42 26.37 13.35
N PRO A 89 -23.77 26.43 13.46
CA PRO A 89 -24.64 26.58 12.29
C PRO A 89 -24.38 27.84 11.46
N SER A 90 -23.88 28.91 12.07
CA SER A 90 -23.50 30.15 11.36
C SER A 90 -22.22 29.98 10.56
N GLN A 91 -21.24 29.21 11.07
CA GLN A 91 -19.97 28.94 10.37
C GLN A 91 -20.19 28.06 9.13
N ARG A 92 -21.10 27.07 9.21
CA ARG A 92 -21.49 26.24 8.06
C ARG A 92 -22.20 26.99 6.93
N ARG A 93 -22.80 28.15 7.23
CA ARG A 93 -23.48 29.01 6.23
C ARG A 93 -22.60 30.13 5.73
N CYS A 94 -21.35 30.21 6.19
CA CYS A 94 -20.40 31.20 5.72
C CYS A 94 -19.88 30.79 4.34
N GLN A 95 -20.38 31.43 3.29
CA GLN A 95 -19.97 31.19 1.89
C GLN A 95 -18.46 31.38 1.66
N GLU A 96 -17.78 32.14 2.53
CA GLU A 96 -16.34 32.35 2.45
C GLU A 96 -15.53 31.12 2.89
N TRP A 97 -16.08 30.28 3.78
CA TRP A 97 -15.42 29.05 4.25
C TRP A 97 -15.98 27.80 3.57
N PHE A 98 -17.26 27.83 3.20
CA PHE A 98 -17.96 26.76 2.50
C PHE A 98 -18.71 27.35 1.29
N PRO A 99 -18.02 27.57 0.16
CA PRO A 99 -18.64 28.08 -1.04
C PRO A 99 -19.64 27.04 -1.59
N GLU A 100 -20.73 27.54 -2.16
CA GLU A 100 -21.78 26.71 -2.76
C GLU A 100 -21.29 26.00 -4.04
N VAL A 101 -20.25 26.54 -4.68
CA VAL A 101 -19.60 25.99 -5.87
C VAL A 101 -18.09 25.89 -5.64
N LEU A 102 -17.53 24.69 -5.77
CA LEU A 102 -16.09 24.42 -5.69
C LEU A 102 -15.49 24.37 -7.10
N TYR A 103 -14.73 25.38 -7.48
CA TYR A 103 -13.93 25.35 -8.71
C TYR A 103 -12.64 24.57 -8.45
N PHE A 104 -12.59 23.32 -8.89
CA PHE A 104 -11.34 22.57 -8.95
C PHE A 104 -10.58 22.98 -10.20
N ASP A 105 -9.38 23.52 -10.01
CA ASP A 105 -8.47 23.83 -11.11
C ASP A 105 -7.87 22.51 -11.63
N LEU A 106 -8.67 21.82 -12.44
CA LEU A 106 -8.28 20.60 -13.13
C LEU A 106 -7.69 20.99 -14.49
N LYS A 107 -6.64 20.29 -14.90
CA LYS A 107 -6.15 20.44 -16.27
C LYS A 107 -7.28 20.10 -17.23
N LEU A 108 -7.56 21.02 -18.16
CA LEU A 108 -8.67 20.93 -19.10
C LEU A 108 -8.71 19.58 -19.85
N GLY A 109 -7.54 19.02 -20.19
CA GLY A 109 -7.44 17.72 -20.85
C GLY A 109 -7.91 16.54 -19.99
N GLU A 110 -7.51 16.50 -18.72
CA GLU A 110 -7.89 15.44 -17.76
C GLU A 110 -9.39 15.52 -17.45
N ALA A 111 -9.92 16.74 -17.28
CA ALA A 111 -11.35 16.95 -17.07
C ALA A 111 -12.19 16.49 -18.27
N GLN A 112 -11.75 16.77 -19.51
CA GLN A 112 -12.46 16.33 -20.72
C GLN A 112 -12.46 14.81 -20.89
N GLU A 113 -11.40 14.12 -20.48
CA GLU A 113 -11.31 12.67 -20.53
C GLU A 113 -12.28 12.03 -19.53
N LEU A 114 -12.28 12.51 -18.28
CA LEU A 114 -13.20 12.06 -17.23
C LEU A 114 -14.67 12.31 -17.61
N ILE A 115 -14.99 13.46 -18.20
CA ILE A 115 -16.36 13.75 -18.66
C ILE A 115 -16.79 12.76 -19.75
N LYS A 116 -15.91 12.45 -20.72
CA LYS A 116 -16.22 11.46 -21.78
C LYS A 116 -16.45 10.07 -21.20
N GLU A 117 -15.65 9.68 -20.21
CA GLU A 117 -15.80 8.41 -19.49
C GLU A 117 -17.15 8.36 -18.76
N LEU A 118 -17.49 9.39 -17.98
CA LEU A 118 -18.77 9.48 -17.26
C LEU A 118 -20.00 9.50 -18.17
N ILE A 119 -19.89 10.13 -19.35
CA ILE A 119 -20.95 10.10 -20.38
C ILE A 119 -21.08 8.68 -20.95
N SER A 120 -19.96 7.98 -21.18
CA SER A 120 -19.99 6.60 -21.70
C SER A 120 -20.60 5.60 -20.72
N GLU A 121 -20.46 5.87 -19.42
CA GLU A 121 -21.05 5.05 -18.34
C GLU A 121 -22.50 5.45 -17.97
N ASP A 122 -23.11 6.41 -18.67
CA ASP A 122 -24.44 6.97 -18.37
C ASP A 122 -24.58 7.54 -16.94
N LYS A 123 -23.45 7.88 -16.30
CA LYS A 123 -23.40 8.47 -14.94
C LYS A 123 -23.36 9.99 -14.94
N TRP A 124 -23.23 10.61 -16.11
CA TRP A 124 -23.14 12.06 -16.23
C TRP A 124 -24.51 12.73 -16.10
N ASN A 125 -24.90 13.09 -14.88
CA ASN A 125 -26.17 13.79 -14.61
C ASN A 125 -26.02 15.32 -14.75
N THR A 126 -26.28 15.85 -15.94
CA THR A 126 -26.26 17.30 -16.20
C THR A 126 -27.54 18.02 -15.75
N ASN A 127 -28.52 17.31 -15.18
CA ASN A 127 -29.79 17.92 -14.75
C ASN A 127 -29.68 18.58 -13.37
N GLU A 128 -28.72 18.16 -12.55
CA GLU A 128 -28.46 18.78 -11.24
C GLU A 128 -27.75 20.13 -11.37
N PHE A 129 -26.94 20.32 -12.42
CA PHE A 129 -26.19 21.55 -12.67
C PHE A 129 -26.36 22.02 -14.12
N PRO A 130 -27.43 22.78 -14.43
CA PRO A 130 -27.71 23.24 -15.80
C PRO A 130 -26.62 24.16 -16.37
N GLU A 131 -25.80 24.77 -15.52
CA GLU A 131 -24.64 25.60 -15.88
C GLU A 131 -23.54 24.83 -16.63
N MET A 132 -23.46 23.50 -16.40
CA MET A 132 -22.50 22.63 -17.08
C MET A 132 -22.91 22.27 -18.52
N LYS A 133 -24.13 22.65 -18.96
CA LYS A 133 -24.59 22.44 -20.35
C LYS A 133 -24.03 23.47 -21.33
N GLN A 134 -23.29 24.48 -20.85
CA GLN A 134 -22.68 25.45 -21.74
C GLN A 134 -21.50 24.83 -22.50
N PRO A 135 -21.46 24.94 -23.83
CA PRO A 135 -20.31 24.50 -24.59
C PRO A 135 -19.09 25.38 -24.23
N PHE A 136 -17.96 24.73 -23.93
CA PHE A 136 -16.66 25.38 -23.78
C PHE A 136 -16.20 26.02 -25.09
#